data_AF-A0A1Y2H8I2-F1
#
_entry.id   AF-A0A1Y2H8I2-F1
#
_cell.length_a   1.000
_cell.length_b   1.000
_cell.length_c   1.000
_cell.angle_alpha   90.00
_cell.angle_beta   90.00
_cell.angle_gamma   90.00
#
_symmetry.space_group_name_H-M   'P 1'
#
loop_
_entity.id
_entity.type
_entity.pdbx_description
1 polymer ?
#
loop_
_entity_poly.entity_id
_entity_poly.type
_entity_poly.pdbx_seq_one_letter_code
_entity_poly.pdbx_strand_id
1 'polypeptide(L)'
;MPISVEDVLKYHYYGGMLLTGLKQHERAMEMFYFNLSIPTRGAISAIQIESYRKLLLTSLIHTGQTTNYAGSKSDRNNPAITASHTASEPYHLFAKAYAASLSASSDSTRVDKLLATHAAHFEATENLGLVRQAMSVLRAHTVRRLTNTYITISVRELAKTMGSDVTKDEAERIIVQMVAAGKIKARIEHAAPCNEEGMAVDGQESEDMVEFVDEDDEEAGEAGATGEVLDQIKAAAAANVAEVLAQKIKQALAAGERVKEAEKGVLLSYAKTARAHPQSREGSMFLGSTPGTSSMYVTADEDMDLS
;
A
#
# COMPACT_ATOMS: atom_id res chain seq x y z
N MET A 1 30.49 24.48 -3.06
CA MET A 1 29.75 24.94 -1.87
C MET A 1 29.96 23.93 -0.76
N PRO A 2 30.17 24.35 0.51
CA PRO A 2 30.29 23.40 1.61
C PRO A 2 28.96 22.67 1.84
N ILE A 3 29.01 21.37 2.15
CA ILE A 3 27.84 20.54 2.45
C ILE A 3 27.30 20.96 3.82
N SER A 4 26.03 21.34 3.89
CA SER A 4 25.33 21.65 5.14
C SER A 4 24.77 20.38 5.79
N VAL A 5 24.55 20.41 7.11
CA VAL A 5 23.83 19.33 7.82
C VAL A 5 22.42 19.14 7.25
N GLU A 6 21.78 20.23 6.82
CA GLU A 6 20.45 20.19 6.21
C GLU A 6 20.45 19.39 4.90
N ASP A 7 21.52 19.45 4.11
CA ASP A 7 21.66 18.69 2.87
C ASP A 7 21.72 17.18 3.16
N VAL A 8 22.43 16.81 4.23
CA VAL A 8 22.51 15.42 4.69
C VAL A 8 21.14 14.92 5.17
N LEU A 9 20.39 15.72 5.92
CA LEU A 9 19.04 15.38 6.37
C LEU A 9 18.08 15.21 5.19
N LYS A 10 18.14 16.10 4.20
CA LYS A 10 17.31 16.02 2.98
C LYS A 10 17.63 14.79 2.15
N TYR A 11 18.93 14.49 1.97
CA TYR A 11 19.37 13.31 1.22
C TYR A 11 18.77 12.02 1.78
N HIS A 12 18.89 11.81 3.10
CA HIS A 12 18.35 10.62 3.75
C HIS A 12 16.81 10.62 3.76
N TYR A 13 16.17 11.76 4.00
CA TYR A 13 14.71 11.85 3.99
C TYR A 13 14.11 11.51 2.61
N TYR A 14 14.58 12.16 1.56
CA TYR A 14 14.09 11.90 0.20
C TYR A 14 14.48 10.50 -0.29
N GLY A 15 15.68 10.03 0.05
CA GLY A 15 16.09 8.65 -0.22
C GLY A 15 15.13 7.63 0.42
N GLY A 16 14.77 7.83 1.69
CA GLY A 16 13.79 7.01 2.39
C GLY A 16 12.41 7.05 1.74
N MET A 17 11.91 8.23 1.36
CA MET A 17 10.62 8.36 0.67
C MET A 17 10.59 7.64 -0.67
N LEU A 18 11.64 7.76 -1.48
CA LEU A 18 11.75 7.07 -2.77
C LEU A 18 11.75 5.55 -2.58
N LEU A 19 12.52 5.05 -1.62
CA LEU A 19 12.58 3.62 -1.30
C LEU A 19 11.23 3.09 -0.78
N THR A 20 10.52 3.87 0.03
CA THR A 20 9.15 3.54 0.45
C THR A 20 8.20 3.48 -0.74
N GLY A 21 8.29 4.40 -1.70
CA GLY A 21 7.52 4.37 -2.94
C GLY A 21 7.82 3.13 -3.81
N LEU A 22 9.08 2.66 -3.80
CA LEU A 22 9.51 1.43 -4.46
C LEU A 22 9.19 0.15 -3.67
N LYS A 23 8.48 0.26 -2.53
CA LYS A 23 8.16 -0.85 -1.61
C LYS A 23 9.39 -1.57 -1.04
N GLN A 24 10.56 -0.94 -1.09
CA GLN A 24 11.78 -1.43 -0.44
C GLN A 24 11.81 -0.96 1.01
N HIS A 25 10.86 -1.47 1.81
CA HIS A 25 10.62 -0.99 3.17
C HIS A 25 11.83 -1.18 4.10
N GLU A 26 12.59 -2.26 3.94
CA GLU A 26 13.79 -2.54 4.73
C GLU A 26 14.84 -1.42 4.62
N ARG A 27 15.26 -1.12 3.39
CA ARG A 27 16.23 -0.05 3.10
C ARG A 27 15.68 1.34 3.42
N ALA A 28 14.37 1.54 3.26
CA ALA A 28 13.74 2.80 3.62
C ALA A 28 13.84 3.08 5.13
N MET A 29 13.62 2.05 5.97
CA MET A 29 13.77 2.16 7.42
C MET A 29 15.19 2.56 7.81
N GLU A 30 16.21 1.94 7.22
CA GLU A 30 17.62 2.29 7.48
C GLU A 30 17.89 3.77 7.17
N MET A 31 17.39 4.25 6.03
CA MET A 31 17.58 5.64 5.62
C MET A 31 16.91 6.63 6.59
N PHE A 32 15.70 6.33 7.04
CA PHE A 32 15.02 7.15 8.05
C PHE A 32 15.72 7.07 9.41
N TYR A 33 16.25 5.91 9.79
CA TYR A 33 17.02 5.73 11.02
C TYR A 33 18.31 6.56 11.01
N PHE A 34 19.05 6.57 9.90
CA PHE A 34 20.24 7.42 9.76
C PHE A 34 19.92 8.89 9.96
N ASN A 35 18.75 9.36 9.50
CA ASN A 35 18.30 10.73 9.73
C ASN A 35 18.21 11.07 11.24
N LEU A 36 17.75 10.11 12.04
CA LEU A 36 17.62 10.26 13.50
C LEU A 36 18.96 10.16 14.23
N SER A 37 19.93 9.42 13.67
CA SER A 37 21.27 9.29 14.25
C SER A 37 22.12 10.57 14.13
N ILE A 38 21.73 11.50 13.25
CA ILE A 38 22.46 12.74 13.02
C ILE A 38 22.31 13.66 14.25
N PRO A 39 23.42 14.11 14.87
CA PRO A 39 23.36 14.93 16.07
C PRO A 39 22.77 16.30 15.78
N THR A 40 21.77 16.71 16.56
CA THR A 40 21.15 18.03 16.48
C THR A 40 21.75 18.99 17.50
N ARG A 41 22.09 20.20 17.06
CA ARG A 41 22.56 21.28 17.93
C ARG A 41 21.38 22.12 18.41
N GLY A 42 20.93 21.87 19.63
CA GLY A 42 19.87 22.64 20.28
C GLY A 42 18.47 22.13 19.94
N ALA A 43 17.90 22.57 18.82
CA ALA A 43 16.54 22.22 18.41
C ALA A 43 16.52 21.06 17.39
N ILE A 44 15.47 20.25 17.45
CA ILE A 44 15.26 19.17 16.48
C ILE A 44 14.76 19.73 15.15
N SER A 45 15.26 19.19 14.04
CA SER A 45 14.76 19.54 12.71
C SER A 45 13.39 18.91 12.46
N ALA A 46 12.50 19.63 11.78
CA ALA A 46 11.22 19.09 11.33
C ALA A 46 11.39 17.86 10.42
N ILE A 47 12.49 17.79 9.66
CA ILE A 47 12.83 16.65 8.80
C ILE A 47 13.05 15.38 9.63
N GLN A 48 13.67 15.50 10.80
CA GLN A 48 13.91 14.36 11.70
C GLN A 48 12.60 13.86 12.32
N ILE A 49 11.73 14.78 12.73
CA ILE A 49 10.39 14.42 13.26
C ILE A 49 9.58 13.68 12.19
N GLU A 50 9.54 14.19 10.95
CA GLU A 50 8.84 13.51 9.85
C GLU A 50 9.47 12.16 9.49
N SER A 51 10.80 12.08 9.50
CA SER A 51 11.51 10.81 9.29
C SER A 51 11.15 9.78 10.36
N TYR A 52 11.00 10.21 11.61
CA TYR A 52 10.59 9.35 12.72
C TYR A 52 9.17 8.80 12.54
N ARG A 53 8.21 9.67 12.17
CA ARG A 53 6.82 9.26 11.89
C ARG A 53 6.76 8.23 10.77
N LYS A 54 7.48 8.47 9.68
CA LYS A 54 7.55 7.56 8.53
C LYS A 54 8.29 6.26 8.85
N LEU A 55 9.33 6.31 9.69
CA LEU A 55 10.01 5.12 10.20
C LEU A 55 9.06 4.22 10.97
N LEU A 56 8.26 4.77 11.89
CA LEU A 56 7.25 4.01 12.63
C LEU A 56 6.27 3.31 11.69
N LEU A 57 5.67 4.03 10.76
CA LEU A 57 4.71 3.45 9.82
C LEU A 57 5.35 2.41 8.90
N THR A 58 6.54 2.68 8.37
CA THR A 58 7.26 1.75 7.49
C THR A 58 7.64 0.47 8.24
N SER A 59 8.03 0.58 9.51
CA SER A 59 8.31 -0.58 10.36
C SER A 59 7.07 -1.44 10.60
N LEU A 60 5.92 -0.83 10.87
CA LEU A 60 4.65 -1.54 11.01
C LEU A 60 4.27 -2.29 9.72
N ILE A 61 4.49 -1.67 8.56
CA ILE A 61 4.22 -2.31 7.27
C ILE A 61 5.14 -3.52 7.05
N HIS A 62 6.44 -3.38 7.32
CA HIS A 62 7.42 -4.41 7.01
C HIS A 62 7.44 -5.58 8.00
N THR A 63 7.56 -5.31 9.30
CA THR A 63 7.71 -6.35 10.33
C THR A 63 6.43 -6.61 11.13
N GLY A 64 5.43 -5.73 11.03
CA GLY A 64 4.23 -5.84 11.86
C GLY A 64 4.46 -5.41 13.31
N GLN A 65 5.65 -4.91 13.63
CA GLN A 65 6.03 -4.41 14.94
C GLN A 65 6.68 -3.05 14.77
N THR A 66 6.48 -2.15 15.74
CA THR A 66 7.37 -1.00 15.81
C THR A 66 8.75 -1.55 16.09
N THR A 67 9.63 -1.50 15.09
CA THR A 67 11.02 -1.89 15.28
C THR A 67 11.52 -1.15 16.51
N ASN A 68 12.00 -1.88 17.50
CA ASN A 68 12.83 -1.33 18.56
C ASN A 68 14.19 -0.94 17.95
N TYR A 69 14.20 -0.10 16.92
CA TYR A 69 15.42 0.49 16.39
C TYR A 69 16.07 1.40 17.45
N ALA A 70 15.32 1.77 18.51
CA ALA A 70 15.84 2.32 19.76
C ALA A 70 16.13 1.25 20.86
N GLY A 71 16.35 0.00 20.46
CA GLY A 71 16.55 -1.15 21.35
C GLY A 71 17.94 -1.23 21.96
N SER A 72 18.94 -0.60 21.33
CA SER A 72 20.21 -0.36 21.98
C SER A 72 20.03 0.75 23.03
N LYS A 73 20.55 0.53 24.24
CA LYS A 73 20.53 1.54 25.33
C LYS A 73 21.13 2.90 24.90
N SER A 74 21.93 2.93 23.82
CA SER A 74 22.47 4.15 23.21
C SER A 74 21.40 5.07 22.61
N ASP A 75 20.31 4.52 22.10
CA ASP A 75 19.41 5.27 21.20
C ASP A 75 18.32 6.00 21.98
N ARG A 76 17.95 5.51 23.17
CA ARG A 76 17.13 6.26 24.13
C ARG A 76 17.80 7.53 24.63
N ASN A 77 19.12 7.61 24.56
CA ASN A 77 19.88 8.79 24.95
C ASN A 77 20.03 9.80 23.80
N ASN A 78 19.53 9.49 22.60
CA ASN A 78 19.56 10.41 21.47
C ASN A 78 18.45 11.48 21.64
N PRO A 79 18.81 12.76 21.81
CA PRO A 79 17.82 13.84 21.97
C PRO A 79 16.84 13.94 20.79
N ALA A 80 17.27 13.59 19.57
CA ALA A 80 16.43 13.63 18.39
C ALA A 80 15.29 12.59 18.44
N ILE A 81 15.58 11.39 18.96
CA ILE A 81 14.58 10.32 19.09
C ILE A 81 13.57 10.68 20.18
N THR A 82 14.04 11.13 21.35
CA THR A 82 13.16 11.49 22.46
C THR A 82 12.25 12.69 22.12
N ALA A 83 12.79 13.72 21.47
CA ALA A 83 11.98 14.85 21.03
C ALA A 83 10.98 14.46 19.92
N SER A 84 11.38 13.61 18.97
CA SER A 84 10.48 13.11 17.91
C SER A 84 9.36 12.25 18.47
N HIS A 85 9.65 11.44 19.50
CA HIS A 85 8.67 10.61 20.20
C HIS A 85 7.57 11.47 20.82
N THR A 86 7.94 12.50 21.58
CA THR A 86 6.98 13.45 22.17
C THR A 86 6.14 14.17 21.11
N ALA A 87 6.74 14.51 19.97
CA ALA A 87 6.04 15.18 18.86
C ALA A 87 5.17 14.25 17.99
N SER A 88 5.17 12.94 18.25
CA SER A 88 4.52 11.92 17.40
C SER A 88 3.59 11.00 18.17
N GLU A 89 2.99 11.50 19.26
CA GLU A 89 2.02 10.79 20.09
C GLU A 89 0.94 10.01 19.32
N PRO A 90 0.21 10.58 18.32
CA PRO A 90 -0.85 9.82 17.62
C PRO A 90 -0.31 8.60 16.85
N TYR A 91 0.93 8.66 16.37
CA TYR A 91 1.58 7.53 15.69
C TYR A 91 1.93 6.41 16.67
N HIS A 92 2.32 6.75 17.90
CA HIS A 92 2.58 5.77 18.95
C HIS A 92 1.31 5.10 19.47
N LEU A 93 0.23 5.87 19.64
CA LEU A 93 -1.07 5.32 20.00
C LEU A 93 -1.57 4.34 18.93
N PHE A 94 -1.41 4.70 17.65
CA PHE A 94 -1.72 3.81 16.53
C PHE A 94 -0.87 2.54 16.57
N ALA A 95 0.45 2.67 16.68
CA ALA A 95 1.38 1.54 16.80
C ALA A 95 1.05 0.59 17.96
N LYS A 96 0.71 1.15 19.13
CA LYS A 96 0.34 0.36 20.31
C LYS A 96 -0.97 -0.40 20.10
N ALA A 97 -1.96 0.24 19.47
CA ALA A 97 -3.21 -0.41 19.12
C ALA A 97 -3.01 -1.51 18.06
N TYR A 98 -2.14 -1.27 17.09
CA TYR A 98 -1.75 -2.24 16.07
C TYR A 98 -1.09 -3.49 16.70
N ALA A 99 -0.16 -3.30 17.63
CA ALA A 99 0.45 -4.41 18.36
C ALA A 99 -0.57 -5.17 19.22
N ALA A 100 -1.51 -4.47 19.85
CA ALA A 100 -2.59 -5.08 20.62
C ALA A 100 -3.50 -5.93 19.72
N SER A 101 -3.90 -5.42 18.55
CA SER A 101 -4.73 -6.17 17.59
C SER A 101 -4.02 -7.36 16.97
N LEU A 102 -2.67 -7.32 16.88
CA LEU A 102 -1.91 -8.49 16.49
C LEU A 102 -1.96 -9.57 17.57
N SER A 103 -1.93 -9.21 18.85
CA SER A 103 -1.90 -10.17 19.96
C SER A 103 -3.27 -10.78 20.32
N ALA A 104 -4.35 -10.00 20.21
CA ALA A 104 -5.69 -10.36 20.66
C ALA A 104 -6.73 -10.26 19.53
N SER A 105 -7.53 -11.32 19.36
CA SER A 105 -8.53 -11.52 18.30
C SER A 105 -9.65 -10.46 18.23
N SER A 106 -9.94 -9.69 19.30
CA SER A 106 -11.08 -8.76 19.34
C SER A 106 -10.77 -7.29 18.98
N ASP A 107 -9.50 -6.94 18.79
CA ASP A 107 -9.09 -5.52 18.85
C ASP A 107 -8.95 -4.82 17.49
N SER A 108 -9.34 -5.46 16.37
CA SER A 108 -9.31 -4.83 15.04
C SER A 108 -10.11 -3.52 15.00
N THR A 109 -11.30 -3.51 15.62
CA THR A 109 -12.17 -2.31 15.68
C THR A 109 -11.56 -1.14 16.45
N ARG A 110 -10.55 -1.39 17.31
CA ARG A 110 -9.84 -0.35 18.06
C ARG A 110 -8.92 0.46 17.14
N VAL A 111 -8.28 -0.19 16.18
CA VAL A 111 -7.40 0.46 15.20
C VAL A 111 -8.23 1.37 14.29
N ASP A 112 -9.39 0.90 13.84
CA ASP A 112 -10.32 1.69 13.01
C ASP A 112 -10.84 2.93 13.73
N LYS A 113 -11.21 2.80 15.02
CA LYS A 113 -11.66 3.94 15.84
C LYS A 113 -10.55 4.99 16.01
N LEU A 114 -9.32 4.55 16.25
CA LEU A 114 -8.18 5.47 16.38
C LEU A 114 -7.85 6.16 15.06
N LEU A 115 -7.96 5.44 13.94
CA LEU A 115 -7.84 6.03 12.61
C LEU A 115 -8.88 7.14 12.41
N ALA A 116 -10.15 6.86 12.71
CA ALA A 116 -11.22 7.84 12.59
C ALA A 116 -11.02 9.07 13.49
N THR A 117 -10.44 8.86 14.68
CA THR A 117 -10.20 9.93 15.67
C THR A 117 -9.03 10.83 15.27
N HIS A 118 -7.97 10.26 14.69
CA HIS A 118 -6.76 10.99 14.32
C HIS A 118 -6.60 11.21 12.80
N ALA A 119 -7.65 10.96 12.01
CA ALA A 119 -7.62 11.07 10.54
C ALA A 119 -7.11 12.43 10.07
N ALA A 120 -7.63 13.52 10.65
CA ALA A 120 -7.22 14.89 10.31
C ALA A 120 -5.71 15.12 10.55
N HIS A 121 -5.13 14.50 11.58
CA HIS A 121 -3.71 14.61 11.87
C HIS A 121 -2.85 13.85 10.85
N PHE A 122 -3.30 12.68 10.39
CA PHE A 122 -2.62 11.91 9.35
C PHE A 122 -2.74 12.54 7.96
N GLU A 123 -3.85 13.23 7.68
CA GLU A 123 -4.03 14.02 6.47
C GLU A 123 -3.13 15.25 6.44
N ALA A 124 -3.07 16.01 7.54
CA ALA A 124 -2.22 17.19 7.66
C ALA A 124 -0.71 16.87 7.50
N THR A 125 -0.31 15.63 7.73
CA THR A 125 1.09 15.16 7.63
C THR A 125 1.34 14.31 6.37
N GLU A 126 0.37 14.21 5.46
CA GLU A 126 0.43 13.44 4.20
C GLU A 126 0.78 11.95 4.38
N ASN A 127 0.60 11.41 5.58
CA ASN A 127 0.99 10.03 5.91
C ASN A 127 -0.20 9.06 5.89
N LEU A 128 -1.42 9.54 5.61
CA LEU A 128 -2.64 8.72 5.58
C LEU A 128 -2.51 7.48 4.67
N GLY A 129 -1.84 7.62 3.52
CA GLY A 129 -1.61 6.51 2.59
C GLY A 129 -0.81 5.37 3.21
N LEU A 130 0.24 5.70 3.98
CA LEU A 130 1.07 4.71 4.69
C LEU A 130 0.28 4.05 5.83
N VAL A 131 -0.56 4.79 6.53
CA VAL A 131 -1.41 4.23 7.59
C VAL A 131 -2.41 3.22 7.02
N ARG A 132 -3.07 3.55 5.90
CA ARG A 132 -3.97 2.62 5.20
C ARG A 132 -3.24 1.37 4.70
N GLN A 133 -2.01 1.53 4.21
CA GLN A 133 -1.16 0.39 3.85
C GLN A 133 -0.88 -0.47 5.08
N ALA A 134 -0.50 0.09 6.22
CA ALA A 134 -0.28 -0.67 7.45
C ALA A 134 -1.51 -1.49 7.84
N MET A 135 -2.71 -0.90 7.77
CA MET A 135 -3.96 -1.63 8.03
C MET A 135 -4.20 -2.78 7.06
N SER A 136 -3.92 -2.60 5.77
CA SER A 136 -4.08 -3.66 4.78
C SER A 136 -3.17 -4.86 5.04
N VAL A 137 -1.99 -4.65 5.63
CA VAL A 137 -1.02 -5.71 5.92
C VAL A 137 -1.25 -6.34 7.31
N LEU A 138 -2.06 -5.72 8.18
CA LEU A 138 -2.34 -6.22 9.54
C LEU A 138 -2.77 -7.69 9.54
N ARG A 139 -3.74 -8.05 8.71
CA ARG A 139 -4.25 -9.42 8.59
C ARG A 139 -3.17 -10.40 8.14
N ALA A 140 -2.30 -9.99 7.21
CA ALA A 140 -1.19 -10.80 6.75
C ALA A 140 -0.14 -11.03 7.85
N HIS A 141 0.10 -10.02 8.70
CA HIS A 141 0.98 -10.17 9.87
C HIS A 141 0.38 -11.11 10.92
N THR A 142 -0.95 -11.09 11.11
CA THR A 142 -1.62 -12.06 11.99
C THR A 142 -1.41 -13.49 11.50
N VAL A 143 -1.59 -13.75 10.20
CA VAL A 143 -1.33 -15.08 9.61
C VAL A 143 0.13 -15.47 9.78
N ARG A 144 1.08 -14.57 9.47
CA ARG A 144 2.53 -14.82 9.67
C ARG A 144 2.91 -15.10 11.12
N ARG A 145 2.17 -14.55 12.09
CA ARG A 145 2.39 -14.86 13.51
C ARG A 145 1.90 -16.28 13.82
N LEU A 146 0.73 -16.66 13.29
CA LEU A 146 0.13 -17.97 13.52
C LEU A 146 0.98 -19.11 12.95
N THR A 147 1.67 -18.88 11.83
CA THR A 147 2.61 -19.87 11.27
C THR A 147 3.74 -20.23 12.23
N ASN A 148 4.11 -19.34 13.16
CA ASN A 148 5.16 -19.63 14.15
C ASN A 148 4.66 -20.43 15.36
N THR A 149 3.35 -20.57 15.55
CA THR A 149 2.76 -21.19 16.75
C THR A 149 1.92 -22.43 16.44
N TYR A 150 1.41 -22.54 15.22
CA TYR A 150 0.55 -23.64 14.78
C TYR A 150 1.18 -24.31 13.56
N ILE A 151 1.18 -25.64 13.57
CA ILE A 151 1.46 -26.45 12.38
C ILE A 151 0.16 -26.55 11.57
N THR A 152 -0.93 -26.96 12.21
CA THR A 152 -2.27 -27.03 11.61
C THR A 152 -3.26 -26.16 12.36
N ILE A 153 -4.08 -25.40 11.66
CA ILE A 153 -5.17 -24.58 12.24
C ILE A 153 -6.42 -24.65 11.36
N SER A 154 -7.62 -24.63 11.95
CA SER A 154 -8.84 -24.57 11.15
C SER A 154 -9.04 -23.18 10.55
N VAL A 155 -9.60 -23.12 9.33
CA VAL A 155 -9.86 -21.84 8.65
C VAL A 155 -10.80 -20.95 9.49
N ARG A 156 -11.71 -21.56 10.26
CA ARG A 156 -12.64 -20.85 11.15
C ARG A 156 -11.92 -20.17 12.31
N GLU A 157 -11.01 -20.87 12.98
CA GLU A 157 -10.23 -20.29 14.07
C GLU A 157 -9.27 -19.21 13.55
N LEU A 158 -8.67 -19.45 12.38
CA LEU A 158 -7.82 -18.49 11.70
C LEU A 158 -8.59 -17.20 11.37
N ALA A 159 -9.79 -17.31 10.79
CA ALA A 159 -10.66 -16.16 10.49
C ALA A 159 -11.01 -15.37 11.76
N LYS A 160 -11.43 -16.05 12.84
CA LYS A 160 -11.70 -15.40 14.14
C LYS A 160 -10.48 -14.64 14.67
N THR A 161 -9.29 -15.20 14.48
CA THR A 161 -8.05 -14.58 14.95
C THR A 161 -7.63 -13.37 14.12
N MET A 162 -7.95 -13.35 12.82
CA MET A 162 -7.75 -12.20 11.95
C MET A 162 -8.74 -11.05 12.22
N GLY A 163 -9.93 -11.38 12.71
CA GLY A 163 -10.92 -10.42 13.20
C GLY A 163 -12.35 -10.95 13.06
N SER A 164 -13.29 -10.39 13.82
CA SER A 164 -14.73 -10.75 13.75
C SER A 164 -15.36 -10.52 12.39
N ASP A 165 -14.77 -9.64 11.60
CA ASP A 165 -15.33 -9.17 10.33
C ASP A 165 -14.86 -10.02 9.14
N VAL A 166 -13.89 -10.91 9.35
CA VAL A 166 -13.30 -11.74 8.30
C VAL A 166 -14.11 -13.02 8.13
N THR A 167 -14.63 -13.23 6.93
CA THR A 167 -15.33 -14.47 6.56
C THR A 167 -14.33 -15.57 6.23
N LYS A 168 -14.78 -16.84 6.28
CA LYS A 168 -13.98 -18.02 5.92
C LYS A 168 -13.33 -17.86 4.53
N ASP A 169 -14.14 -17.52 3.53
CA ASP A 169 -13.70 -17.34 2.15
C ASP A 169 -12.66 -16.22 2.00
N GLU A 170 -12.78 -15.14 2.80
CA GLU A 170 -11.83 -14.03 2.78
C GLU A 170 -10.49 -14.41 3.41
N ALA A 171 -10.51 -15.21 4.48
CA ALA A 171 -9.30 -15.75 5.10
C ALA A 171 -8.53 -16.65 4.10
N GLU A 172 -9.23 -17.54 3.39
CA GLU A 172 -8.62 -18.39 2.35
C GLU A 172 -7.99 -17.56 1.23
N ARG A 173 -8.68 -16.54 0.74
CA ARG A 173 -8.13 -15.62 -0.27
C ARG A 173 -6.85 -14.94 0.20
N ILE A 174 -6.80 -14.50 1.45
CA ILE A 174 -5.61 -13.86 2.03
C ILE A 174 -4.45 -14.86 2.10
N ILE A 175 -4.70 -16.10 2.54
CA ILE A 175 -3.68 -17.16 2.58
C ILE A 175 -3.15 -17.45 1.18
N VAL A 176 -4.03 -17.66 0.20
CA VAL A 176 -3.64 -17.93 -1.20
C VAL A 176 -2.79 -16.79 -1.76
N GLN A 177 -3.15 -15.52 -1.50
CA GLN A 177 -2.35 -14.37 -1.91
C GLN A 177 -0.97 -14.36 -1.24
N MET A 178 -0.89 -14.73 0.04
CA MET A 178 0.38 -14.79 0.76
C MET A 178 1.29 -15.93 0.26
N VAL A 179 0.72 -17.09 -0.08
CA VAL A 179 1.43 -18.22 -0.70
C VAL A 179 1.93 -17.83 -2.09
N ALA A 180 1.08 -17.23 -2.93
CA ALA A 180 1.46 -16.77 -4.27
C ALA A 180 2.56 -15.69 -4.23
N ALA A 181 2.56 -14.85 -3.20
CA ALA A 181 3.61 -13.85 -2.97
C ALA A 181 4.90 -14.45 -2.36
N GLY A 182 4.93 -15.75 -2.03
CA GLY A 182 6.07 -16.42 -1.41
C GLY A 182 6.35 -15.97 0.03
N LYS A 183 5.35 -15.43 0.73
CA LYS A 183 5.51 -14.95 2.11
C LYS A 183 5.32 -16.05 3.17
N ILE A 184 4.54 -17.07 2.84
CA ILE A 184 4.27 -18.26 3.68
C ILE A 184 4.25 -19.49 2.78
N LYS A 185 4.60 -20.65 3.35
CA LYS A 185 4.39 -21.97 2.75
C LYS A 185 3.25 -22.63 3.50
N ALA A 186 2.12 -22.83 2.84
CA ALA A 186 0.92 -23.38 3.46
C ALA A 186 0.15 -24.23 2.45
N ARG A 187 -0.52 -25.27 2.95
CA ARG A 187 -1.42 -26.15 2.20
C ARG A 187 -2.81 -26.08 2.82
N ILE A 188 -3.83 -25.94 1.98
CA ILE A 188 -5.23 -25.91 2.42
C ILE A 188 -5.84 -27.27 2.10
N GLU A 189 -6.36 -27.94 3.11
CA GLU A 189 -7.11 -29.18 2.97
C GLU A 189 -8.60 -28.88 3.20
N HIS A 190 -9.38 -28.98 2.14
CA HIS A 190 -10.83 -28.87 2.22
C HIS A 190 -11.40 -30.24 2.61
N ALA A 191 -12.22 -30.27 3.65
CA ALA A 191 -12.94 -31.49 3.97
C ALA A 191 -13.91 -31.82 2.83
N ALA A 192 -13.84 -33.05 2.31
CA ALA A 192 -14.79 -33.50 1.30
C ALA A 192 -16.22 -33.45 1.88
N PRO A 193 -17.23 -33.04 1.09
CA PRO A 193 -18.62 -33.26 1.49
C PRO A 193 -18.83 -34.78 1.62
N CYS A 194 -19.12 -35.27 2.82
CA CYS A 194 -19.36 -36.68 3.08
C CYS A 194 -20.39 -37.25 2.09
N ASN A 195 -19.99 -38.25 1.29
CA ASN A 195 -20.92 -39.03 0.47
C ASN A 195 -21.74 -39.98 1.36
N GLU A 196 -22.96 -40.29 0.92
CA GLU A 196 -24.14 -40.78 1.65
C GLU A 196 -24.09 -42.18 2.31
N GLU A 197 -22.94 -42.75 2.65
CA GLU A 197 -22.87 -44.06 3.32
C GLU A 197 -22.45 -43.90 4.78
N GLY A 198 -23.47 -43.93 5.65
CA GLY A 198 -23.39 -43.48 7.02
C GLY A 198 -22.47 -44.28 7.94
N MET A 199 -21.66 -43.53 8.69
CA MET A 199 -21.56 -43.62 10.15
C MET A 199 -21.13 -42.23 10.62
N ALA A 200 -22.09 -41.41 11.04
CA ALA A 200 -21.80 -40.18 11.75
C ALA A 200 -21.26 -40.55 13.14
N VAL A 201 -19.94 -40.48 13.30
CA VAL A 201 -19.33 -40.43 14.63
C VAL A 201 -19.50 -39.00 15.13
N ASP A 202 -20.14 -38.88 16.29
CA ASP A 202 -20.50 -37.69 17.03
C ASP A 202 -19.79 -36.37 16.65
N GLY A 203 -20.57 -35.42 16.12
CA GLY A 203 -20.46 -33.99 16.47
C GLY A 203 -19.25 -33.18 16.00
N GLN A 204 -18.29 -33.74 15.24
CA GLN A 204 -17.22 -32.95 14.62
C GLN A 204 -17.60 -32.58 13.19
N GLU A 205 -18.08 -31.34 13.01
CA GLU A 205 -18.10 -30.70 11.70
C GLU A 205 -16.70 -30.83 11.10
N SER A 206 -16.61 -31.41 9.90
CA SER A 206 -15.34 -31.51 9.18
C SER A 206 -14.93 -30.10 8.78
N GLU A 207 -14.09 -29.45 9.60
CA GLU A 207 -13.61 -28.10 9.35
C GLU A 207 -12.47 -28.13 8.31
N ASP A 208 -12.44 -27.13 7.43
CA ASP A 208 -11.31 -26.95 6.52
C ASP A 208 -10.06 -26.58 7.33
N MET A 209 -8.96 -27.25 7.02
CA MET A 209 -7.70 -27.14 7.76
C MET A 209 -6.63 -26.48 6.89
N VAL A 210 -5.79 -25.68 7.53
CA VAL A 210 -4.60 -25.07 6.93
C VAL A 210 -3.40 -25.66 7.64
N GLU A 211 -2.52 -26.28 6.87
CA GLU A 211 -1.23 -26.79 7.32
C GLU A 211 -0.13 -25.81 6.88
N PHE A 212 0.66 -25.33 7.82
CA PHE A 212 1.85 -24.53 7.58
C PHE A 212 3.06 -25.46 7.51
N VAL A 213 3.83 -25.36 6.43
CA VAL A 213 4.99 -26.22 6.17
C VAL A 213 6.25 -25.41 6.48
N ASP A 214 7.05 -25.89 7.42
CA ASP A 214 8.34 -25.29 7.76
C ASP A 214 9.38 -25.59 6.66
N GLU A 215 10.37 -24.71 6.53
CA GLU A 215 11.39 -24.84 5.46
C GLU A 215 12.30 -26.05 5.63
N ASP A 216 12.30 -26.68 6.80
CA ASP A 216 13.17 -27.81 7.14
C ASP A 216 12.56 -29.18 6.76
N ASP A 217 11.26 -29.23 6.42
CA ASP A 217 10.59 -30.43 5.93
C ASP A 217 10.71 -30.55 4.40
N GLU A 218 11.95 -30.56 3.89
CA GLU A 218 12.24 -31.24 2.63
C GLU A 218 12.20 -32.76 2.88
N GLU A 219 11.01 -33.32 3.13
CA GLU A 219 10.82 -34.74 2.84
C GLU A 219 10.98 -34.93 1.34
N ALA A 220 12.01 -35.71 0.99
CA ALA A 220 12.38 -36.14 -0.34
C ALA A 220 11.31 -37.05 -1.00
N GLY A 221 10.11 -36.50 -1.22
CA GLY A 221 8.99 -37.14 -1.89
C GLY A 221 8.58 -36.38 -3.15
N GLU A 222 9.13 -36.79 -4.30
CA GLU A 222 8.59 -36.54 -5.65
C GLU A 222 8.21 -35.08 -6.05
N ALA A 223 8.98 -34.07 -5.66
CA ALA A 223 8.79 -32.68 -6.14
C ALA A 223 9.49 -32.35 -7.48
N GLY A 224 10.10 -33.35 -8.15
CA GLY A 224 10.89 -33.12 -9.38
C GLY A 224 10.08 -32.69 -10.60
N ALA A 225 8.78 -32.99 -10.65
CA ALA A 225 7.95 -32.72 -11.84
C ALA A 225 7.12 -31.42 -11.75
N THR A 226 6.79 -30.94 -10.55
CA THR A 226 5.92 -29.76 -10.38
C THR A 226 6.69 -28.44 -10.37
N GLY A 227 7.95 -28.45 -9.91
CA GLY A 227 8.84 -27.29 -9.95
C GLY A 227 9.18 -26.84 -11.36
N GLU A 228 9.56 -27.79 -12.23
CA GLU A 228 9.85 -27.49 -13.65
C GLU A 228 8.63 -26.92 -14.38
N VAL A 229 7.44 -27.44 -14.11
CA VAL A 229 6.20 -26.95 -14.72
C VAL A 229 5.84 -25.55 -14.21
N LEU A 230 6.03 -25.25 -12.92
CA LEU A 230 5.81 -23.90 -12.37
C LEU A 230 6.81 -22.89 -12.93
N ASP A 231 8.07 -23.28 -13.11
CA ASP A 231 9.09 -22.41 -13.70
C ASP A 231 8.86 -22.18 -15.20
N GLN A 232 8.40 -23.20 -15.93
CA GLN A 232 7.96 -23.06 -17.32
C GLN A 232 6.73 -22.14 -17.44
N ILE A 233 5.75 -22.24 -16.53
CA ILE A 233 4.57 -21.36 -16.51
C ILE A 233 4.95 -19.92 -16.18
N LYS A 234 5.84 -19.71 -15.20
CA LYS A 234 6.35 -18.35 -14.86
C LYS A 234 7.13 -17.75 -16.02
N ALA A 235 7.99 -18.53 -16.68
CA ALA A 235 8.75 -18.08 -17.84
C ALA A 235 7.83 -17.74 -19.04
N ALA A 236 6.83 -18.57 -19.31
CA ALA A 236 5.84 -18.32 -20.36
C ALA A 236 4.96 -17.10 -20.06
N ALA A 237 4.53 -16.92 -18.81
CA ALA A 237 3.77 -15.74 -18.39
C ALA A 237 4.58 -14.45 -18.51
N ALA A 238 5.86 -14.46 -18.13
CA ALA A 238 6.75 -13.30 -18.27
C ALA A 238 6.95 -12.91 -19.73
N ALA A 239 7.12 -13.89 -20.63
CA ALA A 239 7.23 -13.65 -22.07
C ALA A 239 5.96 -13.02 -22.65
N ASN A 240 4.79 -13.57 -22.30
CA ASN A 240 3.50 -13.06 -22.78
C ASN A 240 3.22 -11.63 -22.28
N VAL A 241 3.55 -11.32 -21.02
CA VAL A 241 3.36 -9.97 -20.45
C VAL A 241 4.29 -8.95 -21.14
N ALA A 242 5.53 -9.32 -21.42
CA ALA A 242 6.48 -8.47 -22.13
C ALA A 242 6.01 -8.18 -23.58
N GLU A 243 5.47 -9.18 -24.26
CA GLU A 243 4.96 -9.02 -25.62
C GLU A 243 3.72 -8.10 -25.67
N VAL A 244 2.78 -8.28 -24.74
CA VAL A 244 1.59 -7.43 -24.61
C VAL A 244 1.97 -5.98 -24.27
N LEU A 245 2.94 -5.77 -23.38
CA LEU A 245 3.45 -4.43 -23.06
C LEU A 245 4.13 -3.78 -24.27
N ALA A 246 4.94 -4.53 -25.03
CA ALA A 246 5.59 -4.02 -26.23
C ALA A 246 4.57 -3.63 -27.32
N GLN A 247 3.49 -4.40 -27.48
CA GLN A 247 2.40 -4.06 -28.39
C GLN A 247 1.66 -2.79 -27.95
N LYS A 248 1.34 -2.66 -26.65
CA LYS A 248 0.70 -1.43 -26.12
C LYS A 248 1.58 -0.19 -26.28
N ILE A 249 2.90 -0.32 -26.08
CA ILE A 249 3.84 0.79 -26.29
C ILE A 249 3.89 1.20 -27.77
N LYS A 250 3.92 0.24 -28.71
CA LYS A 250 3.86 0.54 -30.15
C LYS A 250 2.55 1.23 -30.55
N GLN A 251 1.42 0.79 -30.00
CA GLN A 251 0.12 1.43 -30.25
C GLN A 251 0.06 2.85 -29.68
N ALA A 252 0.60 3.09 -28.48
CA ALA A 252 0.66 4.41 -27.88
C ALA A 252 1.56 5.37 -28.66
N LEU A 253 2.70 4.88 -29.19
CA LEU A 253 3.58 5.68 -30.06
C LEU A 253 2.90 6.04 -31.38
N ALA A 254 2.23 5.07 -32.04
CA ALA A 254 1.47 5.33 -33.27
C ALA A 254 0.30 6.30 -33.06
N ALA A 255 -0.36 6.26 -31.89
CA ALA A 255 -1.37 7.23 -31.51
C ALA A 255 -0.77 8.64 -31.34
N GLY A 256 0.41 8.74 -30.70
CA GLY A 256 1.12 10.01 -30.55
C GLY A 256 1.55 10.65 -31.87
N GLU A 257 1.97 9.85 -32.85
CA GLU A 257 2.31 10.35 -34.20
C GLU A 257 1.07 10.87 -34.95
N ARG A 258 -0.07 10.18 -34.82
CA ARG A 258 -1.35 10.64 -35.39
C ARG A 258 -1.84 11.95 -34.77
N VAL A 259 -1.63 12.15 -33.47
CA VAL A 259 -1.97 13.42 -32.80
C VAL A 259 -1.09 14.57 -33.32
N LYS A 260 0.21 14.35 -33.48
CA LYS A 260 1.12 15.36 -34.07
C LYS A 260 0.76 15.69 -35.52
N GLU A 261 0.34 14.70 -36.30
CA GLU A 261 -0.07 14.91 -37.69
C GLU A 261 -1.42 15.62 -37.79
N ALA A 262 -2.35 15.33 -36.87
CA ALA A 262 -3.60 16.08 -36.71
C ALA A 262 -3.35 17.55 -36.31
N GLU A 263 -2.45 17.80 -35.35
CA GLU A 263 -2.06 19.16 -34.96
C GLU A 263 -1.43 19.93 -36.15
N LYS A 264 -0.57 19.28 -36.94
CA LYS A 264 -0.01 19.87 -38.15
C LYS A 264 -1.08 20.17 -39.20
N GLY A 265 -2.09 19.31 -39.33
CA GLY A 265 -3.24 19.52 -40.21
C GLY A 265 -4.11 20.71 -39.77
N VAL A 266 -4.34 20.88 -38.47
CA VAL A 266 -5.06 22.01 -37.88
C VAL A 266 -4.28 23.32 -38.06
N LEU A 267 -2.96 23.30 -37.87
CA LEU A 267 -2.12 24.47 -38.12
C LEU A 267 -2.08 24.86 -39.62
N LEU A 268 -2.11 23.87 -40.52
CA LEU A 268 -2.19 24.10 -41.96
C LEU A 268 -3.56 24.66 -42.40
N SER A 269 -4.66 24.25 -41.76
CA SER A 269 -5.98 24.83 -42.04
C SER A 269 -6.07 26.27 -41.56
N TYR A 270 -5.54 26.58 -40.37
CA TYR A 270 -5.42 27.96 -39.88
C TYR A 270 -4.53 28.85 -40.76
N ALA A 271 -3.42 28.32 -41.27
CA ALA A 271 -2.55 29.08 -42.18
C ALA A 271 -3.21 29.35 -43.55
N LYS A 272 -4.07 28.43 -44.02
CA LYS A 272 -4.85 28.63 -45.27
C LYS A 272 -5.97 29.65 -45.10
N THR A 273 -6.67 29.67 -43.96
CA THR A 273 -7.69 30.69 -43.67
C THR A 273 -7.07 32.06 -43.44
N ALA A 274 -5.90 32.14 -42.81
CA ALA A 274 -5.15 33.38 -42.64
C ALA A 274 -4.64 33.99 -43.97
N ARG A 275 -4.36 33.16 -44.98
CA ARG A 275 -4.00 33.63 -46.33
C ARG A 275 -5.19 34.07 -47.18
N ALA A 276 -6.41 33.67 -46.81
CA ALA A 276 -7.63 33.99 -47.56
C ALA A 276 -8.19 35.41 -47.26
N HIS A 277 -7.68 36.11 -46.25
CA HIS A 277 -8.06 37.49 -45.92
C HIS A 277 -6.85 38.41 -45.74
N PRO A 278 -6.45 39.16 -46.78
CA PRO A 278 -5.45 40.21 -46.66
C PRO A 278 -6.15 41.58 -46.63
N GLN A 279 -6.49 42.09 -45.44
CA GLN A 279 -6.85 43.49 -45.07
C GLN A 279 -7.62 43.39 -43.74
N SER A 280 -7.41 44.16 -42.68
CA SER A 280 -6.96 45.54 -42.56
C SER A 280 -6.19 45.74 -41.24
N ARG A 281 -5.09 46.47 -41.32
CA ARG A 281 -4.46 47.13 -40.17
C ARG A 281 -4.97 48.57 -40.22
N GLU A 282 -5.74 49.01 -39.23
CA GLU A 282 -5.78 50.40 -38.76
C GLU A 282 -6.80 50.59 -37.62
N GLY A 283 -6.34 51.24 -36.54
CA GLY A 283 -7.10 52.22 -35.76
C GLY A 283 -8.18 51.74 -34.78
N SER A 284 -7.92 51.96 -33.48
CA SER A 284 -8.69 52.89 -32.64
C SER A 284 -8.98 52.39 -31.22
N MET A 285 -8.72 53.29 -30.28
CA MET A 285 -9.05 53.28 -28.85
C MET A 285 -10.54 52.99 -28.58
N PHE A 286 -10.87 52.30 -27.48
CA PHE A 286 -11.62 52.88 -26.34
C PHE A 286 -11.84 51.87 -25.18
N LEU A 287 -11.94 52.41 -23.96
CA LEU A 287 -12.25 51.75 -22.69
C LEU A 287 -13.72 51.27 -22.59
N GLY A 288 -13.98 50.26 -21.73
CA GLY A 288 -15.30 50.09 -21.10
C GLY A 288 -15.69 48.68 -20.66
N SER A 289 -15.71 48.47 -19.34
CA SER A 289 -16.69 47.71 -18.52
C SER A 289 -17.37 46.42 -19.02
N THR A 290 -17.32 45.39 -18.17
CA THR A 290 -18.31 44.28 -17.99
C THR A 290 -19.73 44.85 -17.72
N PRO A 291 -20.88 44.13 -17.92
CA PRO A 291 -21.15 42.79 -17.36
C PRO A 291 -22.12 41.83 -18.10
N GLY A 292 -22.06 40.53 -17.73
CA GLY A 292 -23.25 39.72 -17.38
C GLY A 292 -23.88 38.74 -18.40
N THR A 293 -24.19 37.54 -17.89
CA THR A 293 -25.10 36.44 -18.36
C THR A 293 -24.63 35.56 -19.53
N SER A 294 -24.79 34.22 -19.56
CA SER A 294 -25.74 33.29 -18.91
C SER A 294 -25.13 31.87 -18.88
N SER A 295 -25.02 31.17 -17.73
CA SER A 295 -25.91 30.13 -17.19
C SER A 295 -26.26 28.94 -18.10
N MET A 296 -25.78 27.73 -17.74
CA MET A 296 -26.46 26.45 -17.95
C MET A 296 -26.10 25.48 -16.80
N TYR A 297 -27.04 25.28 -15.88
CA TYR A 297 -27.11 24.10 -15.02
C TYR A 297 -28.28 23.25 -15.50
N VAL A 298 -28.03 21.95 -15.64
CA VAL A 298 -29.01 20.91 -15.96
C VAL A 298 -29.44 20.28 -14.65
N THR A 299 -30.74 20.35 -14.32
CA THR A 299 -31.37 19.55 -13.27
C THR A 299 -32.44 18.69 -13.90
N ALA A 300 -32.39 17.40 -13.59
CA ALA A 300 -33.38 16.40 -13.97
C ALA A 300 -34.59 16.48 -13.04
N ASP A 301 -35.78 16.50 -13.63
CA ASP A 301 -37.06 16.25 -12.99
C ASP A 301 -37.30 14.73 -12.95
N GLU A 302 -37.60 14.19 -11.77
CA GLU A 302 -38.48 13.01 -11.62
C GLU A 302 -39.46 13.31 -10.48
N ASP A 303 -40.72 13.49 -10.87
CA ASP A 303 -41.90 13.64 -10.03
C ASP A 303 -42.21 12.34 -9.28
N MET A 304 -42.60 12.45 -8.00
CA MET A 304 -43.62 11.55 -7.43
C MET A 304 -44.31 12.21 -6.22
N ASP A 305 -45.47 12.80 -6.47
CA ASP A 305 -46.46 13.16 -5.47
C ASP A 305 -47.05 11.89 -4.81
N LEU A 306 -47.36 11.96 -3.51
CA LEU A 306 -48.75 12.01 -3.00
C LEU A 306 -48.82 11.64 -1.51
N SER A 307 -49.51 12.52 -0.77
CA SER A 307 -50.38 12.31 0.41
C SER A 307 -49.82 11.61 1.65
#